data_AF-A0A2M9ASM2-F1
#
_entry.id   AF-A0A2M9ASM2-F1
#
_cell.length_a   1.000
_cell.length_b   1.000
_cell.length_c   1.000
_cell.angle_alpha   90.00
_cell.angle_beta   90.00
_cell.angle_gamma   90.00
#
_symmetry.space_group_name_H-M   'P 1'
#
loop_
_entity.id
_entity.type
_entity.pdbx_description
1 polymer ?
#
loop_
_entity_poly.entity_id
_entity_poly.type
_entity_poly.pdbx_seq_one_letter_code
_entity_poly.pdbx_strand_id
1 'polypeptide(L)'
;MVKFLLILLIISLVFRFVLPVILRLLVGRFVQKQARRYGQQFGGGASPFEGAFGGRPAAPTPPPAGGNVRVDFVPPKQDKGTPRDFKGGEYVDFEEVK
;
A
#
# COMPACT_ATOMS: atom_id res chain seq x y z
N MET A 1 19.30 38.63 28.68
CA MET A 1 19.22 38.30 27.24
C MET A 1 19.45 36.81 26.97
N VAL A 2 20.50 36.19 27.50
CA VAL A 2 20.81 34.75 27.28
C VAL A 2 19.65 33.81 27.64
N LYS A 3 19.00 34.01 28.79
CA LYS A 3 17.82 33.23 29.19
C LYS A 3 16.68 33.23 28.17
N PHE A 4 16.47 34.35 27.47
CA PHE A 4 15.45 34.45 26.41
C PHE A 4 15.81 33.59 25.21
N LEU A 5 17.08 33.62 24.78
CA LEU A 5 17.58 32.78 23.69
C LEU A 5 17.54 31.29 24.06
N LEU A 6 17.84 30.95 25.31
CA LEU A 6 17.80 29.56 25.81
C LEU A 6 16.38 29.00 25.82
N ILE A 7 15.40 29.80 26.27
CA ILE A 7 13.98 29.43 26.22
C ILE A 7 13.53 29.25 24.78
N LEU A 8 13.90 30.17 23.87
CA LEU A 8 13.54 30.08 22.46
C LEU A 8 14.17 28.87 21.77
N LEU A 9 15.42 28.54 22.10
CA LEU A 9 16.12 27.35 21.60
C LEU A 9 15.41 26.06 22.06
N ILE A 10 15.05 25.97 23.33
CA ILE A 10 14.32 24.81 23.87
C ILE A 10 12.96 24.68 23.18
N ILE A 11 12.22 25.78 23.05
CA ILE A 11 10.94 25.81 22.35
C ILE A 11 11.12 25.34 20.90
N SER A 12 12.12 25.86 20.19
CA SER A 12 12.43 25.48 18.80
C SER A 12 12.70 23.98 18.66
N LEU A 13 13.49 23.40 19.56
CA LEU A 13 13.78 21.96 19.56
C LEU A 13 12.52 21.14 19.89
N VAL A 14 11.74 21.56 20.88
CA VAL A 14 10.47 20.91 21.22
C VAL A 14 9.54 20.90 20.00
N PHE A 15 9.35 22.04 19.33
CA PHE A 15 8.56 22.06 18.09
C PHE A 15 9.16 21.15 17.01
N ARG A 16 10.48 21.16 16.80
CA ARG A 16 11.15 20.32 15.80
C ARG A 16 10.87 18.82 15.98
N PHE A 17 10.79 18.36 17.23
CA PHE A 17 10.61 16.93 17.55
C PHE A 17 9.16 16.54 17.86
N VAL A 18 8.38 17.42 18.49
CA VAL A 18 6.99 17.14 18.90
C VAL A 18 6.02 17.38 17.76
N LEU A 19 6.23 18.39 16.91
CA LEU A 19 5.35 18.69 15.78
C LEU A 19 5.14 17.50 14.82
N PRO A 20 6.18 16.76 14.35
CA PRO A 20 5.95 15.62 13.47
C PRO A 20 5.17 14.48 14.16
N VAL A 21 5.32 14.30 15.47
CA VAL A 21 4.60 13.27 16.24
C VAL A 21 3.12 13.63 16.34
N ILE A 22 2.82 14.89 16.72
CA ILE A 22 1.44 15.39 16.78
C ILE A 22 0.77 15.31 15.40
N LEU A 23 1.47 15.72 14.34
CA LEU A 23 0.94 15.65 12.97
C LEU A 23 0.61 14.21 12.57
N ARG A 24 1.49 13.24 12.83
CA ARG A 24 1.22 11.82 12.55
C ARG A 24 0.00 11.30 13.32
N LEU A 25 -0.16 11.71 14.58
CA LEU A 25 -1.31 11.33 15.39
C LEU A 25 -2.61 11.95 14.87
N LEU A 26 -2.61 13.24 14.58
CA LEU A 26 -3.78 13.96 14.07
C LEU A 26 -4.19 13.45 12.68
N VAL A 27 -3.24 13.33 11.77
CA VAL A 27 -3.47 12.81 10.41
C VAL A 27 -3.92 11.36 10.47
N GLY A 28 -3.29 10.51 11.28
CA GLY A 28 -3.72 9.11 11.43
C GLY A 28 -5.16 8.99 11.92
N ARG A 29 -5.55 9.79 12.93
CA ARG A 29 -6.93 9.81 13.46
C ARG A 29 -7.92 10.40 12.47
N PHE A 30 -7.53 11.40 11.69
CA PHE A 30 -8.38 12.05 10.69
C PHE A 30 -8.59 11.19 9.45
N VAL A 31 -7.50 10.65 8.90
CA VAL A 31 -7.51 9.71 7.76
C VAL A 31 -8.28 8.46 8.14
N GLN A 32 -8.17 7.92 9.36
CA GLN A 32 -8.97 6.78 9.79
C GLN A 32 -10.48 7.06 9.76
N LYS A 33 -10.90 8.28 10.13
CA LYS A 33 -12.32 8.68 10.07
C LYS A 33 -12.79 8.90 8.64
N GLN A 34 -11.97 9.51 7.79
CA GLN A 34 -12.28 9.71 6.38
C GLN A 34 -12.29 8.39 5.61
N ALA A 35 -11.26 7.54 5.78
CA ALA A 35 -11.18 6.23 5.15
C ALA A 35 -12.33 5.31 5.56
N ARG A 36 -12.86 5.41 6.79
CA ARG A 36 -14.08 4.68 7.18
C ARG A 36 -15.34 5.19 6.47
N ARG A 37 -15.44 6.49 6.19
CA ARG A 37 -16.58 7.07 5.46
C ARG A 37 -16.49 6.80 3.95
N TYR A 38 -15.31 7.01 3.36
CA TYR A 38 -15.06 6.77 1.94
C TYR A 38 -14.96 5.28 1.58
N GLY A 39 -14.37 4.46 2.47
CA GLY A 39 -14.27 3.00 2.31
C GLY A 39 -15.57 2.24 2.57
N GLN A 40 -16.61 2.88 3.12
CA GLN A 40 -17.97 2.32 3.11
C GLN A 40 -18.69 2.60 1.79
N GLN A 41 -18.36 3.69 1.10
CA GLN A 41 -18.91 4.03 -0.22
C GLN A 41 -18.20 3.26 -1.35
N PHE A 42 -16.89 3.06 -1.24
CA PHE A 42 -16.08 2.12 -2.02
C PHE A 42 -15.81 0.86 -1.20
N GLY A 43 -16.86 0.08 -0.92
CA GLY A 43 -16.74 -1.05 0.01
C GLY A 43 -15.62 -2.05 -0.30
N GLY A 44 -14.83 -2.30 0.73
CA GLY A 44 -14.02 -3.51 0.88
C GLY A 44 -12.53 -3.33 0.59
N GLY A 45 -11.77 -3.13 1.67
CA GLY A 45 -10.37 -3.58 1.77
C GLY A 45 -9.30 -2.80 1.02
N ALA A 46 -8.17 -2.62 1.70
CA ALA A 46 -6.85 -2.37 1.15
C ALA A 46 -6.61 -1.04 0.39
N SER A 47 -5.54 -0.37 0.84
CA SER A 47 -4.55 0.33 0.02
C SER A 47 -5.01 0.90 -1.34
N PRO A 48 -4.94 2.23 -1.56
CA PRO A 48 -5.30 2.86 -2.84
C PRO A 48 -4.38 2.52 -4.02
N PHE A 49 -3.58 1.45 -3.92
CA PHE A 49 -2.67 0.97 -4.96
C PHE A 49 -3.19 -0.28 -5.70
N GLU A 50 -4.29 -0.91 -5.27
CA GLU A 50 -4.69 -2.23 -5.77
C GLU A 50 -5.86 -2.23 -6.79
N GLY A 51 -6.43 -1.06 -7.13
CA GLY A 51 -7.70 -0.96 -7.87
C GLY A 51 -7.64 -0.80 -9.39
N ALA A 52 -6.51 -1.05 -10.06
CA ALA A 52 -6.39 -0.80 -11.51
C ALA A 52 -7.00 -1.90 -12.40
N PHE A 53 -7.27 -3.11 -11.89
CA PHE A 53 -7.81 -4.22 -12.68
C PHE A 53 -8.69 -5.16 -11.86
N GLY A 54 -10.00 -5.16 -12.08
CA GLY A 54 -10.87 -6.31 -11.76
C GLY A 54 -12.08 -6.00 -10.86
N GLY A 55 -13.24 -6.53 -11.25
CA GLY A 55 -14.57 -6.23 -10.69
C GLY A 55 -14.88 -6.79 -9.30
N ARG A 56 -15.89 -6.18 -8.66
CA ARG A 56 -16.54 -6.50 -7.37
C ARG A 56 -17.64 -7.60 -7.53
N PRO A 57 -18.34 -8.11 -6.47
CA PRO A 57 -18.45 -7.64 -5.08
C PRO A 57 -18.27 -8.69 -3.95
N ALA A 58 -18.30 -8.18 -2.71
CA ALA A 58 -17.98 -8.83 -1.43
C ALA A 58 -19.07 -9.74 -0.83
N ALA A 59 -18.67 -10.61 0.11
CA ALA A 59 -19.52 -11.20 1.14
C ALA A 59 -18.81 -11.16 2.53
N PRO A 60 -19.50 -10.81 3.64
CA PRO A 60 -18.91 -10.86 4.98
C PRO A 60 -19.25 -12.19 5.67
N THR A 61 -18.24 -13.01 5.95
CA THR A 61 -18.38 -14.19 6.82
C THR A 61 -17.75 -13.90 8.18
N PRO A 62 -18.42 -14.18 9.31
CA PRO A 62 -17.86 -13.96 10.65
C PRO A 62 -16.65 -14.91 10.90
N PRO A 63 -15.63 -14.48 11.66
CA PRO A 63 -14.44 -15.29 11.88
C PRO A 63 -14.75 -16.48 12.81
N PRO A 64 -14.43 -17.73 12.43
CA PRO A 64 -14.48 -18.84 13.37
C PRO A 64 -13.27 -18.78 14.33
N ALA A 65 -13.54 -19.01 15.61
CA ALA A 65 -12.52 -19.21 16.63
C ALA A 65 -11.80 -20.56 16.39
N GLY A 66 -10.48 -20.52 16.27
CA GLY A 66 -9.64 -21.72 16.14
C GLY A 66 -8.75 -21.64 14.90
N GLY A 67 -7.46 -21.94 15.08
CA GLY A 67 -6.35 -21.73 14.13
C GLY A 67 -6.36 -22.55 12.84
N ASN A 68 -7.52 -22.67 12.19
CA ASN A 68 -7.66 -23.27 10.87
C ASN A 68 -7.72 -22.15 9.83
N VAL A 69 -6.66 -22.01 9.03
CA VAL A 69 -6.63 -21.08 7.90
C VAL A 69 -7.51 -21.67 6.79
N ARG A 70 -8.61 -20.99 6.45
CA ARG A 70 -9.42 -21.32 5.27
C ARG A 70 -8.93 -20.48 4.09
N VAL A 71 -8.59 -21.15 2.99
CA VAL A 71 -8.27 -20.51 1.72
C VAL A 71 -9.56 -20.46 0.91
N ASP A 72 -10.21 -19.30 0.90
CA ASP A 72 -11.52 -19.13 0.27
C ASP A 72 -11.46 -19.05 -1.26
N PHE A 73 -10.26 -18.84 -1.82
CA PHE A 73 -10.09 -18.78 -3.26
C PHE A 73 -8.71 -19.28 -3.68
N VAL A 74 -8.69 -20.39 -4.42
CA VAL A 74 -7.53 -20.83 -5.19
C VAL A 74 -7.80 -20.40 -6.64
N PRO A 75 -7.06 -19.42 -7.18
CA PRO A 75 -7.24 -19.02 -8.57
C PRO A 75 -7.11 -20.23 -9.48
N PRO A 76 -7.95 -20.37 -10.53
CA PRO A 76 -7.75 -21.40 -11.52
C PRO A 76 -6.36 -21.22 -12.11
N LYS A 77 -5.54 -22.26 -12.06
CA LYS A 77 -4.24 -22.27 -12.76
C LYS A 77 -4.58 -22.03 -14.23
N GLN A 78 -4.28 -20.85 -14.74
CA GLN A 78 -4.29 -20.64 -16.17
C GLN A 78 -3.30 -21.65 -16.71
N ASP A 79 -3.80 -22.63 -17.48
CA ASP A 79 -2.93 -23.48 -18.28
C ASP A 79 -2.02 -22.51 -19.03
N LYS A 80 -0.73 -22.54 -18.70
CA LYS A 80 0.29 -21.83 -19.45
C LYS A 80 0.33 -22.52 -20.80
N GLY A 81 -0.64 -22.18 -21.66
CA GLY A 81 -0.59 -22.49 -23.07
C GLY A 81 0.76 -21.97 -23.52
N THR A 82 1.65 -22.90 -23.86
CA THR A 82 2.94 -22.61 -24.44
C THR A 82 2.70 -21.54 -25.50
N PRO A 83 3.36 -20.36 -25.45
CA PRO A 83 3.28 -19.41 -26.53
C PRO A 83 3.82 -20.11 -27.77
N ARG A 84 2.95 -20.64 -28.63
CA ARG A 84 3.35 -21.41 -29.82
C ARG A 84 3.94 -20.52 -30.91
N ASP A 85 3.86 -19.20 -30.76
CA ASP A 85 4.29 -18.25 -31.77
C ASP A 85 5.07 -17.07 -31.17
N PHE A 86 6.12 -17.34 -30.39
CA PHE A 86 7.16 -16.33 -30.23
C PHE A 86 7.97 -16.26 -31.54
N LYS A 87 7.58 -15.35 -32.44
CA LYS A 87 8.33 -15.00 -33.65
C LYS A 87 9.50 -14.10 -33.25
N GLY A 88 10.47 -14.67 -32.52
CA GLY A 88 11.74 -14.00 -32.22
C GLY A 88 12.37 -13.58 -33.54
N GLY A 89 12.52 -12.28 -33.76
CA GLY A 89 13.11 -11.72 -34.97
C GLY A 89 14.54 -12.20 -35.20
N GLU A 90 15.12 -11.82 -36.34
CA GLU A 90 16.50 -12.18 -36.67
C GLU A 90 17.46 -11.48 -35.70
N TYR A 91 18.25 -12.30 -34.98
CA TYR A 91 19.35 -11.82 -34.16
C TYR A 91 20.54 -11.60 -35.09
N VAL A 92 21.08 -10.38 -35.08
CA VAL A 92 22.30 -10.04 -35.82
C VAL A 92 23.47 -10.22 -34.85
N ASP A 93 24.30 -11.21 -35.11
CA ASP A 93 25.56 -11.39 -34.39
C ASP A 93 26.56 -10.35 -34.88
N PHE A 94 27.00 -9.47 -33.99
CA PHE A 94 28.07 -8.52 -34.30
C PHE A 94 29.41 -9.17 -33.95
N GLU A 95 30.24 -9.36 -34.97
CA GLU A 95 31.64 -9.74 -34.79
C GLU A 95 32.39 -8.55 -34.16
N GLU A 96 32.78 -8.70 -32.89
CA GLU A 96 33.53 -7.68 -32.16
C GLU A 96 34.94 -7.57 -32.75
N VAL A 97 35.21 -6.47 -33.47
CA VAL A 97 36.53 -6.20 -34.02
C VAL A 97 37.48 -5.84 -32.87
N LYS A 98 38.51 -6.66 -32.69
CA LYS A 98 39.53 -6.58 -31.64
C LYS A 98 40.57 -5.48 -31.88
#